data_AF-N8S7B9-F1
#
_entry.id   AF-N8S7B9-F1
#
_cell.length_a   1.000
_cell.length_b   1.000
_cell.length_c   1.000
_cell.angle_alpha   90.00
_cell.angle_beta   90.00
_cell.angle_gamma   90.00
#
_symmetry.space_group_name_H-M   'P 1'
#
loop_
_entity.id
_entity.type
_entity.pdbx_description
1 polymer ?
#
loop_
_entity_poly.entity_id
_entity_poly.type
_entity_poly.pdbx_seq_one_letter_code
_entity_poly.pdbx_strand_id
1 'polypeptide(L)' 'MISLFGCANSTAKHQDKFLAHIHENTPNPYKECMVKYIKDHWDEVWKTYNTEKTREARGETDIVNFMIEKYLSECKK' A
#
# COMPACT_ATOMS: atom_id res chain seq x y z
N MET A 1 -3.16 -29.70 16.60
CA MET A 1 -3.20 -28.83 15.40
C MET A 1 -3.37 -27.40 15.89
N ILE A 2 -2.29 -26.64 15.95
CA ILE A 2 -2.30 -25.25 16.43
C ILE A 2 -2.89 -24.40 15.30
N SER A 3 -3.94 -23.67 15.64
CA SER A 3 -4.79 -22.92 14.72
C SER A 3 -4.00 -21.88 13.91
N LEU A 4 -3.80 -22.16 12.62
CA LEU A 4 -3.18 -21.25 11.63
C LEU A 4 -4.16 -20.13 11.18
N PHE A 5 -5.39 -20.10 11.69
CA PHE A 5 -6.40 -19.11 11.31
C PHE A 5 -6.19 -17.72 11.96
N GLY A 6 -5.34 -17.61 12.98
CA GLY A 6 -5.09 -16.33 13.67
C GLY A 6 -4.22 -15.34 12.86
N CYS A 7 -3.24 -15.84 12.09
CA CYS A 7 -2.32 -14.98 11.35
C CYS A 7 -2.98 -14.35 10.11
N ALA A 8 -3.83 -15.09 9.39
CA ALA A 8 -4.47 -14.61 8.18
C ALA A 8 -5.40 -13.40 8.43
N ASN A 9 -6.20 -13.44 9.51
CA ASN A 9 -7.09 -12.33 9.88
C ASN A 9 -6.33 -11.07 10.32
N SER A 10 -5.19 -11.24 11.01
CA SER A 10 -4.36 -10.10 11.42
C SER A 10 -3.76 -9.41 10.20
N THR A 11 -3.23 -10.18 9.25
CA THR A 11 -2.62 -9.65 8.02
C THR A 11 -3.65 -8.91 7.16
N ALA A 12 -4.83 -9.49 6.94
CA ALA A 12 -5.90 -8.82 6.18
C ALA A 12 -6.30 -7.48 6.82
N LYS A 13 -6.46 -7.44 8.15
CA LYS A 13 -6.78 -6.21 8.87
C LYS A 13 -5.68 -5.13 8.78
N HIS A 14 -4.42 -5.53 8.67
CA HIS A 14 -3.30 -4.59 8.49
C HIS A 14 -3.26 -4.06 7.06
N GLN A 15 -3.51 -4.92 6.08
CA GLN A 15 -3.64 -4.52 4.68
C GLN A 15 -4.78 -3.51 4.49
N ASP A 16 -5.96 -3.75 5.06
CA ASP A 16 -7.10 -2.84 4.94
C ASP A 16 -6.82 -1.45 5.54
N LYS A 17 -6.12 -1.39 6.70
CA LYS A 17 -5.70 -0.13 7.30
C LYS A 17 -4.72 0.63 6.43
N PHE A 18 -3.73 -0.07 5.87
CA PHE A 18 -2.75 0.54 4.97
C PHE A 18 -3.42 1.09 3.71
N LEU A 19 -4.35 0.33 3.12
CA LEU A 19 -5.12 0.77 1.96
C LEU A 19 -6.01 1.99 2.28
N ALA A 20 -6.55 2.09 3.49
CA ALA A 20 -7.27 3.30 3.93
C ALA A 20 -6.34 4.52 3.96
N HIS A 21 -5.12 4.39 4.46
CA HIS A 21 -4.15 5.50 4.44
C HIS A 21 -3.73 5.88 3.02
N ILE A 22 -3.60 4.91 2.09
CA ILE A 22 -3.40 5.21 0.67
C ILE A 22 -4.58 6.05 0.14
N HIS A 23 -5.82 5.68 0.44
CA HIS A 23 -7.01 6.44 0.02
C HIS A 23 -7.04 7.88 0.55
N GLU A 24 -6.74 8.05 1.84
CA GLU A 24 -6.77 9.34 2.53
C GLU A 24 -5.72 10.31 1.97
N ASN A 25 -4.51 9.81 1.69
CA ASN A 25 -3.37 10.61 1.23
C ASN A 25 -3.30 10.77 -0.30
N THR A 26 -4.03 9.95 -1.07
CA THR A 26 -4.07 10.08 -2.53
C THR A 26 -4.88 11.32 -2.93
N PRO A 27 -4.41 12.17 -3.86
CA PRO A 27 -5.20 13.30 -4.35
C PRO A 27 -6.41 12.86 -5.17
N ASN A 28 -7.51 13.61 -5.07
CA ASN A 28 -8.65 13.44 -5.98
C ASN A 28 -8.26 13.77 -7.43
N PRO A 29 -8.83 13.10 -8.44
CA PRO A 29 -9.87 12.05 -8.36
C PRO A 29 -9.32 10.61 -8.24
N TYR A 30 -8.04 10.42 -7.94
CA TYR A 30 -7.34 9.14 -8.16
C TYR A 30 -7.44 8.15 -6.99
N LYS A 31 -8.15 8.48 -5.92
CA LYS A 31 -8.21 7.71 -4.67
C LYS A 31 -8.57 6.24 -4.88
N GLU A 32 -9.71 5.98 -5.52
CA GLU A 32 -10.20 4.61 -5.74
C GLU A 32 -9.27 3.80 -6.66
N CYS A 33 -8.73 4.45 -7.70
CA CYS A 33 -7.78 3.81 -8.60
C CYS A 33 -6.51 3.40 -7.86
N MET A 34 -5.95 4.28 -7.02
CA MET A 34 -4.75 3.97 -6.25
C MET A 34 -4.95 2.81 -5.28
N VAL A 35 -6.05 2.81 -4.53
CA VAL A 35 -6.37 1.70 -3.62
C VAL A 35 -6.48 0.39 -4.39
N LYS A 36 -7.20 0.40 -5.52
CA LYS A 36 -7.36 -0.78 -6.36
C LYS A 36 -6.02 -1.27 -6.90
N TYR A 37 -5.20 -0.38 -7.47
CA TYR A 37 -3.90 -0.73 -8.03
C TYR A 37 -2.97 -1.34 -6.98
N ILE A 38 -2.82 -0.70 -5.81
CA ILE A 38 -1.98 -1.22 -4.72
C ILE A 38 -2.50 -2.57 -4.21
N LYS A 39 -3.83 -2.76 -4.14
CA LYS A 39 -4.43 -4.03 -3.71
C LYS A 39 -4.18 -5.14 -4.72
N ASP A 40 -4.35 -4.87 -6.02
CA ASP A 40 -4.21 -5.85 -7.09
C ASP A 40 -2.73 -6.22 -7.33
N HIS A 41 -1.80 -5.30 -7.02
CA HIS A 41 -0.34 -5.46 -7.19
C HIS A 41 0.44 -5.56 -5.87
N TRP A 42 -0.20 -6.02 -4.79
CA TRP A 42 0.34 -5.94 -3.42
C TRP A 42 1.81 -6.36 -3.28
N ASP A 43 2.18 -7.56 -3.74
CA ASP A 43 3.55 -8.06 -3.60
C ASP A 43 4.57 -7.27 -4.44
N GLU A 44 4.16 -6.81 -5.62
CA GLU A 44 5.01 -6.07 -6.55
C GLU A 44 5.33 -4.66 -6.02
N VAL A 45 4.33 -3.97 -5.48
CA VAL A 45 4.52 -2.61 -4.95
C VAL A 45 5.38 -2.61 -3.69
N TRP A 46 5.25 -3.63 -2.84
CA TRP A 46 6.13 -3.82 -1.68
C TRP A 46 7.56 -4.21 -2.07
N LYS A 47 7.74 -5.06 -3.08
CA LYS A 47 9.06 -5.38 -3.62
C LYS A 47 9.75 -4.14 -4.17
N THR A 48 9.02 -3.31 -4.91
CA THR A 48 9.52 -2.05 -5.46
C THR A 48 9.92 -1.10 -4.35
N TYR A 49 9.05 -0.88 -3.36
CA TYR A 49 9.38 -0.06 -2.19
C TYR A 49 10.67 -0.54 -1.49
N ASN A 50 10.81 -1.84 -1.23
CA ASN A 50 12.00 -2.38 -0.56
C ASN A 50 13.29 -2.24 -1.38
N THR A 51 13.18 -2.23 -2.71
CA THR A 51 14.34 -2.15 -3.62
C THR A 51 14.75 -0.71 -3.89
N GLU A 52 13.77 0.19 -4.04
CA GLU A 52 14.00 1.58 -4.47
C GLU A 52 14.01 2.59 -3.34
N LYS A 53 13.64 2.21 -2.10
CA LYS A 53 13.74 3.12 -0.96
C LYS A 53 15.18 3.61 -0.80
N THR A 54 15.36 4.92 -0.83
CA THR A 54 16.68 5.55 -0.65
C THR A 54 17.06 5.72 0.81
N ARG A 55 16.07 5.63 1.71
CA ARG A 55 16.20 5.70 3.16
C ARG A 55 15.15 4.83 3.84
N GLU A 56 15.39 4.49 5.10
CA GLU A 56 14.35 3.87 5.92
C GLU A 56 13.19 4.84 6.17
N ALA A 57 11.98 4.30 6.14
CA ALA A 57 10.77 5.04 6.46
C ALA A 57 10.74 5.34 7.97
N ARG A 58 10.35 6.57 8.32
CA ARG A 58 10.16 6.98 9.72
C ARG A 58 8.80 6.57 10.27
N GLY A 59 7.90 6.14 9.40
CA GLY A 59 6.56 5.70 9.71
C GLY A 59 5.80 5.30 8.44
N GLU A 60 4.59 4.79 8.62
CA GLU A 60 3.75 4.30 7.52
C GLU A 60 3.47 5.38 6.46
N THR A 61 3.29 6.64 6.88
CA THR A 61 3.05 7.77 5.96
C THR A 61 4.17 7.96 4.94
N ASP A 62 5.43 7.71 5.31
CA ASP A 62 6.56 7.78 4.34
C ASP A 62 6.40 6.71 3.25
N ILE A 63 5.95 5.51 3.63
CA ILE A 63 5.71 4.39 2.70
C ILE A 63 4.53 4.70 1.80
N VAL A 64 3.43 5.19 2.39
CA VAL A 64 2.22 5.60 1.68
C VAL A 64 2.54 6.67 0.65
N ASN A 65 3.27 7.71 1.02
CA ASN A 65 3.67 8.78 0.12
C ASN A 65 4.55 8.25 -1.02
N PHE A 66 5.53 7.37 -0.73
CA PHE A 66 6.33 6.73 -1.76
C PHE A 66 5.46 5.96 -2.76
N MET A 67 4.52 5.14 -2.27
CA MET A 67 3.64 4.36 -3.15
C MET A 67 2.74 5.25 -4.01
N ILE A 68 2.19 6.32 -3.44
CA ILE A 68 1.39 7.30 -4.18
C ILE A 68 2.24 7.96 -5.25
N GLU A 69 3.38 8.55 -4.89
CA GLU A 69 4.27 9.22 -5.85
C GLU A 69 4.71 8.30 -7.00
N LYS A 70 5.02 7.04 -6.69
CA LYS A 70 5.49 6.05 -7.66
C LYS A 70 4.40 5.60 -8.63
N TYR A 71 3.18 5.38 -8.15
CA TYR A 71 2.12 4.71 -8.93
C TYR A 71 0.97 5.62 -9.34
N LEU A 72 0.93 6.89 -8.91
CA LEU A 72 -0.14 7.83 -9.30
C LEU A 72 -0.24 8.01 -10.82
N SER A 73 0.87 7.87 -11.56
CA SER A 73 0.86 7.92 -13.03
C SER A 73 0.03 6.81 -13.66
N GLU A 74 -0.08 5.64 -13.03
CA GLU A 74 -0.89 4.52 -13.51
C GLU A 74 -2.39 4.86 -13.48
N CYS A 75 -2.79 5.74 -12.56
CA CYS A 75 -4.17 6.22 -12.41
C CYS A 75 -4.49 7.48 -13.22
N LYS A 76 -3.48 8.11 -13.84
CA LYS A 76 -3.64 9.30 -14.69
C LYS A 76 -3.78 8.97 -16.18
N LYS A 77 -3.61 7.70 -16.55
CA LYS A 77 -3.79 7.20 -17.92
C LYS A 77 -5.26 7.21 -18.30
#